data_AF-A0A4P9WZE2-F1
#
_entry.id   AF-A0A4P9WZE2-F1
#
_cell.length_a   1.000
_cell.length_b   1.000
_cell.length_c   1.000
_cell.angle_alpha   90.00
_cell.angle_beta   90.00
_cell.angle_gamma   90.00
#
_symmetry.space_group_name_H-M   'P 1'
#
loop_
_entity.id
_entity.type
_entity.pdbx_description
1 polymer ?
#
loop_
_entity_poly.entity_id
_entity_poly.type
_entity_poly.pdbx_seq_one_letter_code
_entity_poly.pdbx_strand_id
1 'polypeptide(L)'
;MANPLPTGTTTLTNAAGASIELKYCGTCHLWRPPRSTHCRVCNRCVLLQDHHCAWTANCIGERNWPMFMAFLWSASLLGAWILAFGVAQLVVEARDRRWSAAAIIGFYPATMAALVMVAVFAPSVFCLATFTIYLSSHNRTTRENMRRRLGRRRGAPPPPHPYDLGSGWRNLLAALTRSPARYGAFVGQPIPRPGPIVV
;
A
#
# COMPACT_ATOMS: atom_id res chain seq x y z
N MET A 1 -28.16 20.52 -23.82
CA MET A 1 -28.22 19.11 -23.40
C MET A 1 -26.80 18.67 -23.13
N ALA A 2 -26.45 18.36 -21.87
CA ALA A 2 -25.09 17.93 -21.52
C ALA A 2 -24.75 16.63 -22.27
N ASN A 3 -23.58 16.56 -22.89
CA ASN A 3 -23.13 15.32 -23.52
C ASN A 3 -22.94 14.24 -22.44
N PRO A 4 -23.40 12.99 -22.66
CA PRO A 4 -23.14 11.92 -21.72
C PRO A 4 -21.63 11.74 -21.55
N LEU A 5 -21.19 11.54 -20.29
CA LEU A 5 -19.79 11.19 -20.00
C LEU A 5 -19.37 10.03 -20.90
N PRO A 6 -18.10 9.96 -21.35
CA PRO A 6 -17.59 8.81 -22.08
C PRO A 6 -17.91 7.53 -21.28
N THR A 7 -18.92 6.79 -21.72
CA THR A 7 -19.33 5.51 -21.12
C THR A 7 -18.47 4.35 -21.62
N GLY A 8 -17.49 4.64 -22.48
CA GLY A 8 -16.61 3.66 -23.08
C GLY A 8 -15.47 3.20 -22.18
N THR A 9 -14.87 2.11 -22.60
CA THR A 9 -13.56 1.63 -22.22
C THR A 9 -12.63 1.90 -23.40
N THR A 10 -11.51 2.58 -23.20
CA THR A 10 -10.49 2.72 -24.26
C THR A 10 -9.38 1.72 -24.01
N THR A 11 -8.85 1.10 -25.05
CA THR A 11 -7.79 0.10 -24.91
C THR A 11 -6.44 0.76 -25.18
N LEU A 12 -5.48 0.57 -24.27
CA LEU A 12 -4.07 0.85 -24.55
C LEU A 12 -3.41 -0.46 -25.00
N THR A 13 -2.84 -0.47 -26.19
CA THR A 13 -2.08 -1.60 -26.72
C THR A 13 -0.61 -1.19 -26.83
N ASN A 14 0.29 -2.05 -26.35
CA ASN A 14 1.73 -1.80 -26.46
C ASN A 14 2.31 -2.34 -27.79
N ALA A 15 3.58 -2.04 -28.06
CA ALA A 15 4.28 -2.47 -29.28
C ALA A 15 4.39 -4.00 -29.44
N ALA A 16 4.27 -4.76 -28.34
CA ALA A 16 4.27 -6.22 -28.33
C ALA A 16 2.85 -6.83 -28.48
N GLY A 17 1.84 -6.00 -28.76
CA GLY A 17 0.45 -6.42 -28.96
C GLY A 17 -0.34 -6.68 -27.66
N ALA A 18 0.26 -6.52 -26.48
CA ALA A 18 -0.47 -6.67 -25.22
C ALA A 18 -1.35 -5.45 -24.96
N SER A 19 -2.61 -5.69 -24.62
CA SER A 19 -3.62 -4.65 -24.46
C SER A 19 -4.20 -4.60 -23.04
N ILE A 20 -4.54 -3.40 -22.57
CA ILE A 20 -5.24 -3.18 -21.30
C ILE A 20 -6.39 -2.20 -21.49
N GLU A 21 -7.49 -2.50 -20.82
CA GLU A 21 -8.68 -1.66 -20.78
C GLU A 21 -8.48 -0.50 -19.79
N LEU A 22 -8.51 0.74 -20.29
CA LEU A 22 -8.57 1.94 -19.48
C LEU A 22 -9.99 2.28 -19.10
N LYS A 23 -10.14 2.68 -17.84
CA LYS A 23 -11.43 3.07 -17.29
C LYS A 23 -11.52 4.57 -17.14
N TYR A 24 -12.59 5.14 -17.67
CA TYR A 24 -12.89 6.55 -17.45
C TYR A 24 -13.18 6.84 -15.97
N CYS A 25 -12.84 8.03 -15.50
CA CYS A 25 -13.22 8.54 -14.19
C CYS A 25 -14.18 9.72 -14.38
N GLY A 26 -15.46 9.50 -14.08
CA GLY A 26 -16.49 10.53 -14.19
C GLY A 26 -16.38 11.66 -13.16
N THR A 27 -15.54 11.54 -12.13
CA THR A 27 -15.32 12.61 -11.14
C THR A 27 -14.13 13.49 -11.50
N CYS A 28 -13.02 12.88 -11.94
CA CYS A 28 -11.81 13.61 -12.35
C CYS A 28 -11.77 13.95 -13.83
N HIS A 29 -12.80 13.53 -14.58
CA HIS A 29 -12.98 13.84 -16.00
C HIS A 29 -11.78 13.41 -16.85
N LEU A 30 -11.23 12.22 -16.59
CA LEU A 30 -10.04 11.70 -17.28
C LEU A 30 -10.09 10.19 -17.50
N TRP A 31 -9.43 9.73 -18.56
CA TRP A 31 -9.08 8.33 -18.74
C TRP A 31 -8.00 7.96 -17.73
N ARG A 32 -8.29 7.02 -16.82
CA ARG A 32 -7.34 6.67 -15.78
C ARG A 32 -6.13 5.98 -16.40
N PRO A 33 -4.90 6.42 -16.08
CA PRO A 33 -3.70 5.67 -16.41
C PRO A 33 -3.79 4.22 -15.94
N PRO A 34 -3.02 3.32 -16.56
CA PRO A 34 -2.89 1.94 -16.10
C PRO A 34 -2.63 1.90 -14.59
N ARG A 35 -3.30 0.98 -13.88
CA ARG A 35 -3.15 0.78 -12.43
C ARG A 35 -3.56 1.99 -11.56
N SER A 36 -4.14 3.04 -12.13
CA SER A 36 -4.70 4.17 -11.39
C SER A 36 -6.12 3.89 -10.91
N THR A 37 -6.49 4.45 -9.76
CA THR A 37 -7.86 4.37 -9.23
C THR A 37 -8.24 5.68 -8.54
N HIS A 38 -9.49 6.10 -8.75
CA HIS A 38 -10.10 7.20 -8.01
C HIS A 38 -10.38 6.79 -6.55
N CYS A 39 -9.75 7.48 -5.60
CA CYS A 39 -10.13 7.41 -4.19
C CYS A 39 -11.27 8.39 -3.93
N ARG A 40 -12.42 7.91 -3.45
CA ARG A 40 -13.52 8.79 -3.05
C ARG A 40 -13.17 9.64 -1.82
N VAL A 41 -12.44 9.06 -0.86
CA VAL A 41 -12.04 9.77 0.38
C VAL A 41 -11.09 10.92 0.07
N CYS A 42 -10.06 10.69 -0.76
CA CYS A 42 -9.13 11.76 -1.18
C CYS A 42 -9.66 12.59 -2.36
N ASN A 43 -10.83 12.25 -2.91
CA ASN A 43 -11.45 12.84 -4.10
C ASN A 43 -10.50 13.06 -5.29
N ARG A 44 -9.64 12.07 -5.59
CA ARG A 44 -8.67 12.16 -6.68
C ARG A 44 -8.24 10.80 -7.22
N CYS A 45 -7.84 10.77 -8.49
CA CYS A 45 -7.16 9.60 -9.09
C CYS A 45 -5.74 9.48 -8.56
N VAL A 46 -5.38 8.28 -8.08
CA VAL A 46 -4.07 7.96 -7.52
C VAL A 46 -3.39 6.92 -8.41
N LEU A 47 -2.19 7.24 -8.90
CA LEU A 47 -1.32 6.34 -9.67
C LEU A 47 -0.80 5.20 -8.80
N LEU A 48 -0.79 3.98 -9.37
CA LEU A 48 -0.50 2.72 -8.64
C LEU A 48 -1.14 2.74 -7.24
N GLN A 49 -2.44 3.04 -7.16
CA GLN A 49 -3.11 3.15 -5.88
C GLN A 49 -3.05 1.81 -5.15
N ASP A 50 -2.39 1.80 -4.00
CA ASP A 50 -2.32 0.64 -3.14
C ASP A 50 -3.56 0.56 -2.26
N HIS A 51 -3.76 1.58 -1.41
CA HIS A 51 -4.92 1.71 -0.54
C HIS A 51 -5.06 3.15 -0.04
N HIS A 52 -6.21 3.47 0.57
CA HIS A 52 -6.35 4.64 1.42
C HIS A 52 -6.02 4.21 2.85
N CYS A 53 -4.98 4.79 3.45
CA CYS A 53 -4.57 4.45 4.80
C CYS A 53 -5.20 5.44 5.77
N ALA A 54 -6.05 4.94 6.67
CA ALA A 54 -6.68 5.75 7.70
C ALA A 54 -5.63 6.34 8.67
N TRP A 55 -4.55 5.59 8.95
CA TRP A 55 -3.49 5.99 9.87
C TRP A 55 -2.66 7.17 9.39
N THR A 56 -2.49 7.33 8.08
CA THR A 56 -1.77 8.48 7.49
C THR A 56 -2.72 9.53 6.93
N ALA A 57 -4.04 9.32 7.07
CA ALA A 57 -5.10 10.13 6.47
C ALA A 57 -4.87 10.40 4.97
N ASN A 58 -4.24 9.46 4.26
CA ASN A 58 -3.79 9.67 2.89
C ASN A 58 -3.78 8.38 2.07
N CYS A 59 -3.86 8.53 0.75
CA CYS A 59 -3.63 7.40 -0.14
C CYS A 59 -2.16 7.02 -0.21
N ILE A 60 -1.90 5.71 -0.14
CA ILE A 60 -0.61 5.11 -0.47
C ILE A 60 -0.64 4.72 -1.95
N GLY A 61 0.34 5.19 -2.70
CA GLY A 61 0.50 4.92 -4.12
C GLY A 61 1.91 5.21 -4.59
N GLU A 62 2.10 5.39 -5.89
CA GLU A 62 3.42 5.52 -6.51
C GLU A 62 4.35 6.53 -5.81
N ARG A 63 3.85 7.74 -5.53
CA ARG A 63 4.69 8.86 -5.10
C ARG A 63 5.22 8.75 -3.68
N ASN A 64 4.50 8.04 -2.79
CA ASN A 64 4.80 7.95 -1.37
C ASN A 64 5.05 6.51 -0.88
N TRP A 65 5.01 5.50 -1.75
CA TRP A 65 5.27 4.12 -1.35
C TRP A 65 6.61 3.91 -0.62
N PRO A 66 7.75 4.48 -1.05
CA PRO A 66 9.02 4.33 -0.32
C PRO A 66 8.97 4.94 1.09
N MET A 67 8.33 6.11 1.23
CA MET A 67 8.14 6.77 2.53
C MET A 67 7.22 5.95 3.44
N PHE A 68 6.18 5.33 2.88
CA PHE A 68 5.29 4.44 3.62
C PHE A 68 6.04 3.19 4.12
N MET A 69 6.95 2.62 3.31
CA MET A 69 7.81 1.52 3.76
C MET A 69 8.75 1.96 4.89
N ALA A 70 9.41 3.11 4.74
CA ALA A 70 10.26 3.67 5.79
C ALA A 70 9.48 3.86 7.10
N PHE A 71 8.24 4.36 7.02
CA PHE A 71 7.33 4.50 8.17
C PHE A 71 7.00 3.16 8.84
N LEU A 72 6.61 2.13 8.07
CA LEU A 72 6.26 0.82 8.66
C LEU A 72 7.48 0.17 9.34
N TRP A 73 8.66 0.25 8.72
CA TRP A 73 9.88 -0.30 9.27
C TRP A 73 10.36 0.47 10.51
N SER A 74 10.36 1.80 10.46
CA SER A 74 10.74 2.61 11.62
C SER A 74 9.78 2.42 12.79
N ALA A 75 8.46 2.34 12.54
CA ALA A 75 7.47 2.05 13.58
C ALA A 75 7.66 0.65 14.19
N SER A 76 7.97 -0.36 13.37
CA SER A 76 8.24 -1.72 13.85
C SER A 76 9.50 -1.78 14.71
N LEU A 77 10.58 -1.14 14.26
CA LEU A 77 11.84 -1.07 14.99
C LEU A 77 11.71 -0.28 16.30
N LEU A 78 11.01 0.85 16.27
CA LEU A 78 10.71 1.64 17.47
C LEU A 78 9.88 0.82 18.46
N GLY A 79 8.88 0.09 17.99
CA GLY A 79 8.10 -0.81 18.84
C GLY A 79 8.96 -1.90 19.49
N ALA A 80 9.81 -2.56 18.70
CA ALA A 80 10.75 -3.56 19.24
C ALA A 80 11.72 -2.95 20.26
N TRP A 81 12.22 -1.74 19.99
CA TRP A 81 13.09 -1.00 20.91
C TRP A 81 12.37 -0.70 22.23
N ILE A 82 11.17 -0.09 22.17
CA ILE A 82 10.38 0.24 23.37
C ILE A 82 10.09 -1.02 24.19
N LEU A 83 9.73 -2.13 23.52
CA LEU A 83 9.46 -3.38 24.20
C LEU A 83 10.71 -3.93 24.90
N ALA A 84 11.83 -4.01 24.20
CA ALA A 84 13.08 -4.55 24.74
C ALA A 84 13.61 -3.72 25.91
N PHE A 85 13.77 -2.41 25.72
CA PHE A 85 14.33 -1.53 26.74
C PHE A 85 13.35 -1.27 27.88
N GLY A 86 12.04 -1.17 27.61
CA GLY A 86 11.04 -1.01 28.66
C GLY A 86 10.94 -2.24 29.56
N VAL A 87 10.98 -3.45 28.99
CA VAL A 87 11.03 -4.69 29.80
C VAL A 87 12.34 -4.75 30.59
N ALA A 88 13.49 -4.46 29.96
CA ALA A 88 14.78 -4.46 30.64
C ALA A 88 14.81 -3.49 31.84
N GLN A 89 14.30 -2.27 31.66
CA GLN A 89 14.21 -1.27 32.73
C GLN A 89 13.36 -1.77 33.90
N LEU A 90 12.19 -2.37 33.63
CA LEU A 90 11.32 -2.89 34.68
C LEU A 90 11.94 -4.08 35.42
N VAL A 91 12.69 -4.93 34.72
CA VAL A 91 13.43 -6.03 35.35
C VAL A 91 14.52 -5.53 36.27
N VAL A 92 15.27 -4.49 35.85
CA VAL A 92 16.29 -3.84 36.70
C VAL A 92 15.63 -3.21 37.92
N GLU A 93 14.58 -2.42 37.74
CA GLU A 93 13.85 -1.77 38.84
C GLU A 93 13.30 -2.78 39.84
N ALA A 94 12.71 -3.88 39.34
CA ALA A 94 12.18 -4.96 40.18
C ALA A 94 13.27 -5.60 41.04
N ARG A 95 14.47 -5.80 40.47
CA ARG A 95 15.62 -6.37 41.19
C ARG A 95 16.17 -5.41 42.23
N ASP A 96 16.39 -4.15 41.85
CA ASP A 96 16.99 -3.14 42.72
C ASP A 96 16.12 -2.84 43.94
N ARG A 97 14.80 -2.75 43.72
CA ARG A 97 13.82 -2.52 44.81
C ARG A 97 13.33 -3.80 45.49
N ARG A 98 13.73 -4.97 45.00
CA ARG A 98 13.21 -6.29 45.42
C ARG A 98 11.67 -6.36 45.35
N TRP A 99 11.10 -5.71 44.34
CA TRP A 99 9.66 -5.69 44.13
C TRP A 99 9.19 -6.98 43.46
N SER A 100 8.01 -7.44 43.86
CA SER A 100 7.30 -8.50 43.14
C SER A 100 6.78 -7.97 41.79
N ALA A 101 6.49 -8.88 40.86
CA ALA A 101 5.88 -8.51 39.58
C ALA A 101 4.55 -7.74 39.77
N ALA A 102 3.74 -8.14 40.77
CA ALA A 102 2.50 -7.45 41.10
C ALA A 102 2.73 -6.00 41.56
N ALA A 103 3.79 -5.77 42.37
CA ALA A 103 4.15 -4.42 42.80
C ALA A 103 4.59 -3.53 41.64
N ILE A 104 5.40 -4.07 40.71
CA ILE A 104 5.82 -3.34 39.49
C ILE A 104 4.62 -2.98 38.61
N ILE A 105 3.72 -3.95 38.36
CA ILE A 105 2.52 -3.74 37.55
C ILE A 105 1.62 -2.68 38.19
N GLY A 106 1.40 -2.75 39.50
CA GLY A 106 0.57 -1.81 40.24
C GLY A 106 1.17 -0.40 40.31
N PHE A 107 2.50 -0.29 40.38
CA PHE A 107 3.18 1.00 40.49
C PHE A 107 3.37 1.69 39.13
N TYR A 108 3.54 0.93 38.04
CA TYR A 108 3.77 1.46 36.68
C TYR A 108 2.66 1.09 35.67
N PRO A 109 1.37 1.36 35.94
CA PRO A 109 0.26 0.91 35.10
C PRO A 109 0.31 1.50 33.68
N ALA A 110 0.73 2.76 33.53
CA ALA A 110 0.86 3.40 32.22
C ALA A 110 1.95 2.74 31.36
N THR A 111 3.11 2.41 31.97
CA THR A 111 4.19 1.68 31.29
C THR A 111 3.72 0.28 30.90
N MET A 112 2.97 -0.41 31.77
CA MET A 112 2.40 -1.73 31.44
C MET A 112 1.47 -1.63 30.23
N ALA A 113 0.56 -0.65 30.23
CA ALA A 113 -0.36 -0.43 29.12
C ALA A 113 0.38 -0.14 27.81
N ALA A 114 1.42 0.69 27.85
CA ALA A 114 2.26 0.99 26.69
C ALA A 114 2.99 -0.26 26.16
N LEU A 115 3.57 -1.08 27.04
CA LEU A 115 4.25 -2.30 26.63
C LEU A 115 3.29 -3.34 26.04
N VAL A 116 2.10 -3.50 26.62
CA VAL A 116 1.06 -4.37 26.06
C VAL A 116 0.61 -3.87 24.69
N MET A 117 0.36 -2.57 24.55
CA MET A 117 0.00 -1.97 23.27
C MET A 117 1.07 -2.26 22.21
N VAL A 118 2.33 -1.98 22.52
CA VAL A 118 3.45 -2.21 21.59
C VAL A 118 3.63 -3.69 21.26
N ALA A 119 3.51 -4.59 22.25
CA ALA A 119 3.61 -6.03 22.04
C ALA A 119 2.53 -6.59 21.10
N VAL A 120 1.34 -5.97 21.07
CA VAL A 120 0.25 -6.36 20.16
C VAL A 120 0.40 -5.73 18.77
N PHE A 121 0.68 -4.42 18.72
CA PHE A 121 0.65 -3.68 17.45
C PHE A 121 1.96 -3.77 16.65
N ALA A 122 3.14 -3.76 17.28
CA ALA A 122 4.40 -3.76 16.54
C ALA A 122 4.61 -5.01 15.66
N PRO A 123 4.29 -6.23 16.12
CA PRO A 123 4.34 -7.41 15.24
C PRO A 123 3.37 -7.30 14.05
N SER A 124 2.17 -6.76 14.28
CA SER A 124 1.18 -6.56 13.21
C SER A 124 1.66 -5.58 12.14
N VAL A 125 2.32 -4.49 12.56
CA VAL A 125 2.93 -3.51 11.63
C VAL A 125 4.09 -4.13 10.85
N PHE A 126 4.92 -4.95 11.50
CA PHE A 126 6.00 -5.69 10.83
C PHE A 126 5.47 -6.72 9.82
N CYS A 127 4.42 -7.46 10.17
CA CYS A 127 3.72 -8.36 9.25
C CYS A 127 3.14 -7.60 8.05
N LEU A 128 2.60 -6.40 8.26
CA LEU A 128 2.15 -5.54 7.16
C LEU A 128 3.32 -5.11 6.26
N ALA A 129 4.44 -4.68 6.84
CA ALA A 129 5.64 -4.25 6.11
C ALA A 129 6.19 -5.37 5.20
N THR A 130 6.34 -6.57 5.77
CA THR A 130 6.79 -7.77 5.04
C THR A 130 5.81 -8.17 3.94
N PHE A 131 4.50 -8.13 4.21
CA PHE A 131 3.48 -8.40 3.20
C PHE A 131 3.52 -7.39 2.04
N THR A 132 3.70 -6.10 2.32
CA THR A 132 3.84 -5.08 1.27
C THR A 132 5.11 -5.24 0.46
N ILE A 133 6.22 -5.68 1.06
CA ILE A 133 7.45 -6.04 0.32
C ILE A 133 7.18 -7.25 -0.59
N TYR A 134 6.52 -8.29 -0.08
CA TYR A 134 6.15 -9.46 -0.88
C TYR A 134 5.29 -9.08 -2.09
N LEU A 135 4.30 -8.21 -1.93
CA LEU A 135 3.50 -7.74 -3.07
C LEU A 135 4.34 -6.92 -4.05
N SER A 136 5.16 -6.00 -3.55
CA SER A 136 6.05 -5.20 -4.39
C SER A 136 7.11 -6.03 -5.11
N SER A 137 7.58 -7.13 -4.53
CA SER A 137 8.49 -8.06 -5.22
C SER A 137 7.78 -8.81 -6.36
N HIS A 138 6.47 -8.82 -6.41
CA HIS A 138 5.69 -9.34 -7.54
C HIS A 138 5.11 -8.21 -8.41
N ASN A 139 5.60 -6.98 -8.22
CA ASN A 139 5.08 -5.74 -8.81
C ASN A 139 3.55 -5.63 -8.74
N ARG A 140 2.96 -6.02 -7.60
CA ARG A 140 1.52 -5.96 -7.33
C ARG A 140 1.24 -4.94 -6.24
N THR A 141 0.13 -4.23 -6.40
CA THR A 141 -0.50 -3.47 -5.32
C THR A 141 -1.41 -4.38 -4.49
N THR A 142 -1.66 -3.99 -3.24
CA THR A 142 -2.65 -4.58 -2.34
C THR A 142 -4.01 -4.63 -3.02
N ARG A 143 -4.40 -3.55 -3.72
CA ARG A 143 -5.65 -3.48 -4.48
C ARG A 143 -5.75 -4.54 -5.58
N GLU A 144 -4.70 -4.72 -6.37
CA GLU A 144 -4.66 -5.74 -7.43
C GLU A 144 -4.73 -7.15 -6.84
N ASN A 145 -3.99 -7.41 -5.76
CA ASN A 145 -4.05 -8.69 -5.06
C ASN A 145 -5.45 -8.97 -4.49
N MET A 146 -6.11 -7.99 -3.88
CA MET A 146 -7.47 -8.13 -3.36
C MET A 146 -8.49 -8.41 -4.47
N ARG A 147 -8.42 -7.68 -5.58
CA ARG A 147 -9.28 -7.92 -6.76
C ARG A 147 -9.08 -9.32 -7.33
N ARG A 148 -7.83 -9.79 -7.41
CA ARG A 148 -7.51 -11.15 -7.84
C ARG A 148 -8.08 -12.21 -6.88
N ARG A 149 -7.93 -12.01 -5.57
CA ARG A 149 -8.50 -12.91 -4.54
C ARG A 149 -10.02 -12.97 -4.59
N LEU A 150 -10.68 -11.82 -4.77
CA LEU A 150 -12.13 -11.73 -4.94
C LEU A 150 -12.61 -12.41 -6.23
N GLY A 151 -11.90 -12.20 -7.34
CA GLY A 151 -12.18 -12.89 -8.60
C GLY A 151 -12.09 -14.41 -8.45
N ARG A 152 -10.99 -14.89 -7.84
CA ARG A 152 -10.80 -16.33 -7.57
C ARG A 152 -11.91 -16.92 -6.70
N ARG A 153 -12.35 -16.21 -5.66
CA ARG A 153 -13.49 -16.64 -4.82
C ARG A 153 -14.81 -16.75 -5.60
N ARG A 154 -14.95 -15.99 -6.69
CA ARG A 154 -16.11 -16.01 -7.59
C ARG A 154 -15.92 -16.97 -8.78
N GLY A 155 -14.89 -17.81 -8.78
CA GLY A 155 -14.59 -18.71 -9.89
C GLY A 155 -14.06 -18.03 -11.16
N ALA A 156 -13.75 -16.73 -11.11
CA ALA A 156 -13.19 -16.03 -12.26
C ALA A 156 -11.71 -16.39 -12.47
N PRO A 157 -11.24 -16.50 -13.72
CA PRO A 157 -9.83 -16.69 -14.02
C PRO A 157 -9.01 -15.51 -13.47
N PRO A 158 -7.75 -15.75 -13.04
CA PRO A 158 -6.90 -14.67 -12.57
C PRO A 158 -6.68 -13.65 -13.70
N PRO A 159 -6.80 -12.34 -13.43
CA PRO A 159 -6.55 -11.33 -14.45
C PRO A 159 -5.08 -11.38 -14.89
N PRO A 160 -4.78 -11.07 -16.17
CA PRO A 160 -3.41 -10.95 -16.65
C PRO A 160 -2.60 -9.98 -15.79
N HIS A 161 -1.33 -10.29 -15.54
CA HIS A 161 -0.42 -9.45 -14.75
C HIS A 161 0.87 -9.14 -15.54
N PRO A 162 0.80 -8.26 -16.56
CA PRO A 162 1.91 -7.99 -17.48
C PRO A 162 2.99 -7.05 -16.90
N TYR A 163 2.97 -6.78 -15.60
CA TYR A 163 3.86 -5.80 -14.96
C TYR A 163 5.09 -6.42 -14.30
N ASP A 164 5.16 -7.75 -14.17
CA ASP A 164 6.29 -8.41 -13.52
C ASP A 164 7.56 -8.28 -14.37
N LEU A 165 8.66 -7.81 -13.76
CA LEU A 165 9.97 -7.67 -14.41
C LEU A 165 10.79 -8.98 -14.40
N GLY A 166 10.20 -10.09 -13.97
CA GLY A 166 10.82 -11.43 -13.97
C GLY A 166 11.80 -11.67 -12.82
N SER A 167 12.01 -10.69 -11.94
CA SER A 167 12.84 -10.83 -10.75
C SER A 167 12.27 -10.01 -9.61
N GLY A 168 12.14 -10.66 -8.44
CA GLY A 168 11.61 -10.01 -7.25
C GLY A 168 12.42 -8.80 -6.80
N TRP A 169 13.74 -8.86 -6.95
CA TRP A 169 14.63 -7.74 -6.66
C TRP A 169 14.43 -6.58 -7.64
N ARG A 170 14.32 -6.85 -8.95
CA ARG A 170 14.07 -5.80 -9.95
C ARG A 170 12.74 -5.10 -9.70
N ASN A 171 11.70 -5.86 -9.34
CA ASN A 171 10.40 -5.32 -8.99
C ASN A 171 10.46 -4.43 -7.74
N LEU A 172 11.16 -4.88 -6.69
CA LEU A 172 11.32 -4.13 -5.45
C LEU A 172 12.15 -2.84 -5.66
N LEU A 173 13.26 -2.93 -6.40
CA LEU A 173 14.08 -1.77 -6.75
C LEU A 173 13.28 -0.77 -7.57
N ALA A 174 12.47 -1.24 -8.52
CA ALA A 174 11.55 -0.38 -9.28
C ALA A 174 10.53 0.31 -8.36
N ALA A 175 10.01 -0.39 -7.34
CA ALA A 175 9.12 0.21 -6.34
C ALA A 175 9.81 1.28 -5.48
N LEU A 176 11.03 1.00 -4.99
CA LEU A 176 11.81 1.92 -4.15
C LEU A 176 12.26 3.18 -4.91
N THR A 177 12.74 3.00 -6.13
CA THR A 177 13.21 4.10 -6.99
C THR A 177 12.07 4.83 -7.70
N ARG A 178 10.82 4.37 -7.54
CA ARG A 178 9.64 4.86 -8.28
C ARG A 178 9.86 4.81 -9.79
N SER A 179 10.54 3.75 -10.25
CA SER A 179 10.87 3.56 -11.65
C SER A 179 9.59 3.45 -12.49
N PRO A 180 9.51 4.11 -13.65
CA PRO A 180 8.44 3.91 -14.61
C PRO A 180 8.31 2.45 -15.05
N ALA A 181 9.36 1.63 -14.96
CA ALA A 181 9.32 0.20 -15.30
C ALA A 181 8.17 -0.57 -14.62
N ARG A 182 7.62 -0.04 -13.52
CA ARG A 182 6.45 -0.61 -12.84
C ARG A 182 5.18 -0.66 -13.70
N TYR A 183 5.08 0.15 -14.76
CA TYR A 183 3.96 0.09 -15.72
C TYR A 183 4.17 -0.94 -16.84
N GLY A 184 5.27 -1.70 -16.80
CA GLY A 184 5.58 -2.74 -17.79
C GLY A 184 5.69 -2.16 -19.20
N ALA A 185 5.13 -2.85 -20.17
CA ALA A 185 5.15 -2.41 -21.57
C ALA A 185 4.24 -1.19 -21.88
N PHE A 186 3.54 -0.63 -20.89
CA PHE A 186 2.67 0.55 -21.05
C PHE A 186 3.33 1.87 -20.61
N VAL A 187 4.63 1.84 -20.31
CA VAL A 187 5.41 3.04 -19.96
C VAL A 187 5.39 4.04 -21.12
N GLY A 188 5.13 5.31 -20.80
CA GLY A 188 5.23 6.42 -21.76
C GLY A 188 4.15 6.44 -22.85
N GLN A 189 3.20 5.49 -22.83
CA GLN A 189 2.12 5.45 -23.82
C GLN A 189 1.16 6.63 -23.62
N PRO A 190 0.81 7.38 -24.69
CA PRO A 190 -0.09 8.51 -24.58
C PRO A 190 -1.49 8.02 -24.19
N ILE A 191 -2.01 8.57 -23.11
CA ILE A 191 -3.39 8.31 -22.70
C ILE A 191 -4.29 9.21 -23.55
N PRO A 192 -5.36 8.67 -24.17
CA PRO A 192 -6.32 9.46 -24.91
C PRO A 192 -6.81 10.63 -24.06
N ARG A 193 -6.82 11.84 -24.62
CA ARG A 193 -7.46 12.96 -23.93
C ARG A 193 -8.97 12.71 -23.99
N PRO A 194 -9.69 12.90 -22.87
CA PRO A 194 -11.14 12.97 -22.95
C PRO A 194 -11.52 14.07 -23.95
N GLY A 195 -12.49 13.78 -24.82
CA GLY A 195 -13.07 14.81 -25.68
C GLY A 195 -13.65 15.96 -24.83
N PRO A 196 -13.94 17.12 -25.45
CA PRO A 196 -14.51 18.25 -24.73
C PRO A 196 -15.77 17.81 -24.00
N ILE A 197 -15.76 17.96 -22.67
CA ILE A 197 -16.94 17.78 -21.84
C ILE A 197 -17.72 19.07 -22.00
N VAL A 198 -18.68 19.07 -22.91
CA VAL A 198 -19.62 20.17 -23.08
C VAL A 198 -20.58 20.10 -21.89
N VAL A 199 -20.28 20.90 -20.86
CA VAL A 199 -21.12 21.10 -19.67
C VAL A 199 -22.27 22.02 -20.05
#